data_AF-A0A328DJD7-F1
#
_entry.id   AF-A0A328DJD7-F1
#
_cell.length_a   1.000
_cell.length_b   1.000
_cell.length_c   1.000
_cell.angle_alpha   90.00
_cell.angle_beta   90.00
_cell.angle_gamma   90.00
#
_symmetry.space_group_name_H-M   'P 1'
#
loop_
_entity.id
_entity.type
_entity.pdbx_description
1 polymer ?
#
loop_
_entity_poly.entity_id
_entity_poly.type
_entity_poly.pdbx_seq_one_letter_code
_entity_poly.pdbx_strand_id
1 'polypeptide(L)'
;MRSSSASTAVTESRAESRAIGPFSGLIICVTGLSKEARMQVMKATEKLGGTYSPQLHPHCTHLVHALKHGSKNGLSIVTLGWIVDSVKNKG
;
A
#
# COMPACT_ATOMS: atom_id res chain seq x y z
N MET A 1 -46.08 33.74 4.69
CA MET A 1 -44.98 33.93 3.73
C MET A 1 -44.23 32.61 3.66
N ARG A 2 -44.17 31.98 2.48
CA ARG A 2 -43.39 30.77 2.20
C ARG A 2 -41.95 31.20 1.93
N SER A 3 -40.96 30.45 2.44
CA SER A 3 -39.57 30.33 1.95
C SER A 3 -38.72 29.69 3.06
N SER A 4 -37.80 28.74 2.86
CA SER A 4 -37.37 27.97 1.70
C SER A 4 -36.59 26.76 2.21
N SER A 5 -36.66 25.64 1.49
CA SER A 5 -35.85 24.43 1.65
C SER A 5 -34.44 24.62 1.05
N ALA A 6 -33.44 23.94 1.62
CA ALA A 6 -32.18 23.43 1.02
C ALA A 6 -31.09 23.32 2.11
N SER A 7 -30.20 22.34 2.21
CA SER A 7 -29.99 21.06 1.53
C SER A 7 -28.98 20.28 2.40
N THR A 8 -29.17 18.97 2.45
CA THR A 8 -28.28 17.94 2.98
C THR A 8 -26.84 18.03 2.46
N ALA A 9 -25.86 17.88 3.35
CA ALA A 9 -24.60 17.21 3.06
C ALA A 9 -23.99 16.66 4.36
N VAL A 10 -24.60 15.61 4.89
CA VAL A 10 -23.89 14.64 5.73
C VAL A 10 -23.02 13.82 4.78
N THR A 11 -21.80 14.28 4.49
CA THR A 11 -20.85 13.49 3.71
C THR A 11 -20.15 12.53 4.67
N GLU A 12 -20.72 11.33 4.75
CA GLU A 12 -20.07 10.13 5.24
C GLU A 12 -18.63 10.05 4.70
N SER A 13 -17.66 9.89 5.59
CA SER A 13 -16.64 8.88 5.34
C SER A 13 -16.82 7.83 6.42
N ARG A 14 -17.85 6.99 6.22
CA ARG A 14 -17.85 5.66 6.80
C ARG A 14 -16.53 5.05 6.37
N ALA A 15 -15.59 4.92 7.31
CA ALA A 15 -14.53 3.95 7.21
C ALA A 15 -15.25 2.59 7.09
N GLU A 16 -15.55 2.22 5.85
CA GLU A 16 -15.95 0.87 5.50
C GLU A 16 -14.92 -0.02 6.18
N SER A 17 -15.38 -0.84 7.10
CA SER A 17 -14.73 -2.07 7.52
C SER A 17 -14.70 -3.04 6.32
N ARG A 18 -14.13 -2.60 5.19
CA ARG A 18 -13.54 -3.46 4.19
C ARG A 18 -12.34 -4.05 4.89
N ALA A 19 -12.24 -5.38 4.92
CA ALA A 19 -11.07 -6.07 5.43
C ALA A 19 -9.82 -5.32 4.98
N ILE A 20 -9.16 -4.68 5.95
CA ILE A 20 -7.98 -3.87 5.74
C ILE A 20 -6.94 -4.87 5.25
N GLY A 21 -6.70 -4.88 3.94
CA GLY A 21 -5.75 -5.80 3.34
C GLY A 21 -4.39 -5.64 4.03
N PRO A 22 -3.53 -6.66 4.04
CA PRO A 22 -2.32 -6.65 4.86
C PRO A 22 -1.38 -5.49 4.53
N PHE A 23 -1.53 -4.85 3.36
CA PHE A 23 -0.75 -3.67 2.96
C PHE A 23 -1.54 -2.36 2.97
N SER A 24 -2.73 -2.32 3.56
CA SER A 24 -3.49 -1.08 3.66
C SER A 24 -2.68 0.01 4.35
N GLY A 25 -2.63 1.19 3.73
CA GLY A 25 -1.82 2.32 4.20
C GLY A 25 -0.31 2.19 3.95
N LEU A 26 0.17 1.08 3.39
CA LEU A 26 1.58 0.94 3.04
C LEU A 26 1.88 1.54 1.66
N ILE A 27 3.00 2.26 1.57
CA ILE A 27 3.57 2.74 0.31
C ILE A 27 4.86 1.99 0.05
N ILE A 28 4.84 1.11 -0.95
CA ILE A 28 5.91 0.17 -1.25
C ILE A 28 6.68 0.63 -2.48
N CYS A 29 7.97 0.86 -2.30
CA CYS A 29 8.93 1.09 -3.38
C CYS A 29 9.77 -0.17 -3.60
N VAL A 30 10.37 -0.32 -4.78
CA VAL A 30 11.28 -1.44 -5.08
C VAL A 30 12.61 -0.95 -5.66
N THR A 31 13.70 -1.63 -5.33
CA THR A 31 15.03 -1.35 -5.88
C THR A 31 15.82 -2.62 -6.16
N GLY A 32 16.69 -2.59 -7.16
CA GLY A 32 17.52 -3.74 -7.54
C GLY A 32 16.74 -4.96 -8.05
N LEU A 33 15.52 -4.76 -8.57
CA LEU A 33 14.69 -5.82 -9.15
C LEU A 33 14.65 -5.73 -10.68
N SER A 34 14.47 -6.87 -11.36
CA SER A 34 14.17 -6.89 -12.80
C SER A 34 12.81 -6.25 -13.10
N LYS A 35 12.55 -5.94 -14.37
CA LYS A 35 11.27 -5.34 -14.81
C LYS A 35 10.09 -6.25 -14.50
N GLU A 36 10.26 -7.56 -14.68
CA GLU A 36 9.26 -8.58 -14.43
C GLU A 36 8.97 -8.68 -12.92
N ALA A 37 10.01 -8.76 -12.09
CA ALA A 37 9.87 -8.82 -10.63
C ALA A 37 9.21 -7.54 -10.09
N ARG A 38 9.59 -6.37 -10.60
CA ARG A 38 8.94 -5.09 -10.28
C ARG A 38 7.44 -5.11 -10.56
N MET A 39 7.04 -5.62 -11.73
CA MET A 39 5.62 -5.74 -12.10
C MET A 39 4.84 -6.69 -11.18
N GLN A 40 5.46 -7.81 -10.79
CA GLN A 40 4.84 -8.75 -9.85
C GLN A 40 4.65 -8.13 -8.46
N VAL A 41 5.64 -7.40 -7.95
CA VAL A 41 5.53 -6.71 -6.66
C VAL A 41 4.47 -5.61 -6.71
N MET A 42 4.39 -4.83 -7.80
CA MET A 42 3.32 -3.83 -8.00
C MET A 42 1.94 -4.48 -7.90
N LYS A 43 1.68 -5.52 -8.72
CA LYS A 43 0.40 -6.24 -8.72
C LYS A 43 0.06 -6.84 -7.36
N ALA A 44 1.05 -7.45 -6.70
CA ALA A 44 0.85 -8.01 -5.36
C ALA A 44 0.53 -6.92 -4.33
N THR A 45 1.23 -5.78 -4.40
CA THR A 45 1.03 -4.64 -3.50
C THR A 45 -0.39 -4.12 -3.57
N GLU A 46 -0.86 -3.82 -4.79
CA GLU A 46 -2.21 -3.31 -5.06
C GLU A 46 -3.26 -4.35 -4.66
N LYS A 47 -3.04 -5.64 -4.96
CA LYS A 47 -3.93 -6.76 -4.57
C LYS A 47 -4.06 -6.92 -3.05
N LEU A 48 -3.11 -6.43 -2.28
CA LEU A 48 -3.09 -6.46 -0.82
C LEU A 48 -3.55 -5.13 -0.20
N GLY A 49 -4.00 -4.18 -1.01
CA GLY A 49 -4.52 -2.88 -0.57
C GLY A 49 -3.46 -1.82 -0.33
N GLY A 50 -2.20 -2.07 -0.71
CA GLY A 50 -1.12 -1.11 -0.62
C GLY A 50 -0.99 -0.25 -1.87
N THR A 51 -0.18 0.80 -1.77
CA THR A 51 0.19 1.68 -2.88
C THR A 51 1.60 1.36 -3.35
N TYR A 52 1.76 1.09 -4.64
CA TYR A 52 3.08 0.93 -5.24
C TYR A 52 3.65 2.28 -5.68
N SER A 53 4.93 2.53 -5.40
CA SER A 53 5.66 3.71 -5.88
C SER A 53 6.88 3.31 -6.70
N PRO A 54 7.04 3.81 -7.93
CA PRO A 54 8.19 3.48 -8.78
C PRO A 54 9.49 4.17 -8.34
N GLN A 55 9.38 5.19 -7.50
CA GLN A 55 10.50 6.01 -7.02
C GLN A 55 10.47 6.08 -5.50
N LEU A 56 11.65 6.07 -4.88
CA LEU A 56 11.76 6.24 -3.43
C LEU A 56 11.51 7.69 -3.05
N HIS A 57 10.53 7.94 -2.18
CA HIS A 57 10.22 9.26 -1.64
C HIS A 57 9.96 9.19 -0.12
N PRO A 58 9.92 10.33 0.60
CA PRO A 58 9.81 10.33 2.07
C PRO A 58 8.57 9.63 2.64
N HIS A 59 7.47 9.58 1.88
CA HIS A 59 6.26 8.86 2.28
C HIS A 59 6.32 7.34 2.07
N CYS A 60 7.37 6.79 1.44
CA CYS A 60 7.52 5.34 1.32
C CYS A 60 7.69 4.72 2.70
N THR A 61 6.89 3.71 3.01
CA THR A 61 6.98 2.99 4.29
C THR A 61 7.85 1.74 4.16
N HIS A 62 7.85 1.11 2.98
CA HIS A 62 8.59 -0.11 2.71
C HIS A 62 9.39 -0.01 1.41
N LEU A 63 10.60 -0.57 1.42
CA LEU A 63 11.46 -0.72 0.25
C LEU A 63 11.77 -2.20 0.05
N VAL A 64 11.28 -2.78 -1.04
CA VAL A 64 11.59 -4.16 -1.41
C VAL A 64 12.95 -4.20 -2.11
N HIS A 65 13.86 -5.00 -1.57
CA HIS A 65 15.18 -5.25 -2.10
C HIS A 65 15.39 -6.75 -2.29
N ALA A 66 16.07 -7.16 -3.37
CA ALA A 66 16.22 -8.59 -3.69
C ALA A 66 16.99 -9.39 -2.62
N LEU A 67 18.05 -8.81 -2.06
CA LEU A 67 19.07 -9.54 -1.30
C LEU A 67 19.26 -9.08 0.14
N LYS A 68 18.57 -8.02 0.58
CA LYS A 68 18.85 -7.36 1.86
C LYS A 68 17.57 -7.06 2.61
N HIS A 69 17.55 -7.47 3.87
CA HIS A 69 16.59 -7.01 4.86
C HIS A 69 17.26 -5.99 5.79
N GLY A 70 16.50 -5.04 6.34
CA GLY A 70 17.00 -4.08 7.32
C GLY A 70 16.04 -2.92 7.53
N SER A 71 16.51 -1.89 8.23
CA SER A 71 15.79 -0.63 8.37
C SER A 71 16.76 0.54 8.15
N LYS A 72 16.29 1.60 7.50
CA LYS A 72 17.08 2.82 7.31
C LYS A 72 16.17 4.03 7.44
N ASN A 73 16.43 4.90 8.41
CA ASN A 73 15.70 6.17 8.58
C ASN A 73 14.16 6.01 8.66
N GLY A 74 13.66 4.96 9.32
CA GLY A 74 12.22 4.66 9.40
C GLY A 74 11.62 3.94 8.20
N LEU A 75 12.41 3.67 7.16
CA LEU A 75 12.03 2.84 6.01
C LEU A 75 12.33 1.37 6.30
N SER A 76 11.31 0.51 6.19
CA SER A 76 11.46 -0.93 6.31
C SER A 76 12.00 -1.52 5.00
N ILE A 77 13.21 -2.06 5.03
CA ILE A 77 13.81 -2.73 3.88
C ILE A 77 13.46 -4.22 3.97
N VAL A 78 12.59 -4.67 3.08
CA VAL A 78 12.04 -6.04 3.06
C VAL A 78 12.46 -6.78 1.80
N THR A 79 12.33 -8.11 1.81
CA THR A 79 12.65 -8.94 0.65
C THR A 79 11.39 -9.30 -0.15
N LEU A 80 11.58 -9.86 -1.35
CA LEU A 80 10.50 -10.46 -2.13
C LEU A 80 9.73 -11.53 -1.35
N GLY A 81 10.40 -12.27 -0.46
CA GLY A 81 9.77 -13.28 0.40
C GLY A 81 8.62 -12.70 1.23
N TRP A 82 8.82 -11.53 1.83
CA TRP A 82 7.78 -10.86 2.62
C TRP A 82 6.52 -10.53 1.79
N ILE A 83 6.69 -10.11 0.53
CA ILE A 83 5.55 -9.89 -0.39
C ILE A 83 4.82 -11.22 -0.64
N VAL A 84 5.56 -12.29 -0.95
CA VAL A 84 4.99 -13.61 -1.24
C VAL A 84 4.24 -14.17 -0.03
N ASP A 85 4.81 -14.04 1.17
CA ASP A 85 4.22 -14.51 2.41
C ASP A 85 2.92 -13.73 2.72
N SER A 86 2.92 -12.42 2.48
CA SER A 86 1.74 -11.57 2.66
C SER A 86 0.62 -11.91 1.67
N VAL A 87 0.94 -12.37 0.46
CA VAL A 87 -0.07 -12.86 -0.51
C VAL A 87 -0.66 -14.19 -0.06
N LYS A 88 0.14 -15.07 0.55
CA LYS A 88 -0.29 -16.39 1.03
C LYS A 88 -1.13 -16.30 2.31
N ASN A 89 -0.81 -15.37 3.20
CA ASN A 89 -1.46 -15.23 4.50
C ASN A 89 -2.72 -14.32 4.46
N LYS A 90 -3.52 -14.40 3.40
CA LYS A 90 -4.84 -13.74 3.36
C LYS A 90 -5.79 -14.50 4.30
N GLY A 91 -5.73 -14.19 5.58
CA GLY A 91 -6.70 -14.59 6.60
C GLY A 91 -7.95 -13.73 6.54
#